data_AF-A0A3M8WBG9-F1
#
_entry.id   AF-A0A3M8WBG9-F1
#
_cell.length_a   1.000
_cell.length_b   1.000
_cell.length_c   1.000
_cell.angle_alpha   90.00
_cell.angle_beta   90.00
_cell.angle_gamma   90.00
#
_symmetry.space_group_name_H-M   'P 1'
#
loop_
_entity.id
_entity.type
_entity.pdbx_description
1 polymer ?
#
loop_
_entity_poly.entity_id
_entity_poly.type
_entity_poly.pdbx_seq_one_letter_code
_entity_poly.pdbx_strand_id
1 'polypeptide(L)'
;MATNQRSAFAAEVARLARKYKGSGRAQTTTKNGYTVLFTGMWNDNVGAIDITDPDGHNVRRADGWKVGKTAEAAKSLWDELEKDKASAAKRERLAGLKSVSITSTDAIGPTFSRETSRYHLTPEQLAQLLAQAEQMAAANAAVTAAE
;
A
#
# COMPACT_ATOMS: atom_id res chain seq x y z
N MET A 1 -17.16 -10.15 1.10
CA MET A 1 -16.80 -10.90 2.32
C MET A 1 -15.92 -10.12 3.31
N ALA A 2 -15.05 -9.20 2.88
CA ALA A 2 -14.12 -8.46 3.75
C ALA A 2 -14.77 -7.57 4.83
N THR A 3 -15.97 -7.01 4.60
CA THR A 3 -16.67 -6.13 5.57
C THR A 3 -16.98 -6.82 6.90
N ASN A 4 -17.25 -8.13 6.86
CA ASN A 4 -17.55 -8.93 8.05
C ASN A 4 -16.27 -9.17 8.88
N GLN A 5 -15.13 -9.40 8.23
CA GLN A 5 -13.84 -9.57 8.92
C GLN A 5 -13.37 -8.27 9.57
N ARG A 6 -13.41 -7.14 8.83
CA ARG A 6 -13.07 -5.81 9.38
C ARG A 6 -13.91 -5.47 10.61
N SER A 7 -15.21 -5.72 10.55
CA SER A 7 -16.11 -5.42 11.66
C SER A 7 -15.91 -6.35 12.85
N ALA A 8 -15.69 -7.65 12.61
CA ALA A 8 -15.40 -8.62 13.66
C ALA A 8 -14.06 -8.31 14.38
N PHE A 9 -13.02 -7.99 13.61
CA PHE A 9 -11.74 -7.56 14.13
C PHE A 9 -11.88 -6.31 15.01
N ALA A 10 -12.55 -5.28 14.50
CA ALA A 10 -12.77 -4.04 15.25
C ALA A 10 -13.58 -4.26 16.54
N ALA A 11 -14.60 -5.11 16.50
CA ALA A 11 -15.38 -5.49 17.67
C ALA A 11 -14.52 -6.24 18.71
N GLU A 12 -13.64 -7.13 18.26
CA GLU A 12 -12.71 -7.83 19.12
C GLU A 12 -11.71 -6.87 19.79
N VAL A 13 -11.10 -5.97 19.03
CA VAL A 13 -10.18 -4.96 19.56
C VAL A 13 -10.88 -4.05 20.57
N ALA A 14 -12.11 -3.61 20.29
CA ALA A 14 -12.89 -2.82 21.23
C ALA A 14 -13.21 -3.59 22.52
N ARG A 15 -13.53 -4.87 22.43
CA ARG A 15 -13.73 -5.75 23.60
C ARG A 15 -12.44 -5.88 24.42
N LEU A 16 -11.28 -6.00 23.77
CA LEU A 16 -9.98 -6.07 24.43
C LEU A 16 -9.64 -4.76 25.15
N ALA A 17 -9.89 -3.61 24.52
CA ALA A 17 -9.68 -2.31 25.17
C ALA A 17 -10.57 -2.12 26.41
N ARG A 18 -11.83 -2.58 26.36
CA ARG A 18 -12.70 -2.58 27.55
C ARG A 18 -12.18 -3.52 28.65
N LYS A 19 -11.67 -4.70 28.28
CA LYS A 19 -11.10 -5.68 29.22
C LYS A 19 -9.90 -5.09 29.98
N TYR A 20 -9.04 -4.35 29.28
CA TYR A 20 -7.81 -3.78 29.85
C TYR A 20 -7.96 -2.33 30.33
N LYS A 21 -9.20 -1.83 30.44
CA LYS A 21 -9.48 -0.45 30.87
C LYS A 21 -8.71 -0.13 32.17
N GLY A 22 -7.96 0.98 32.17
CA GLY A 22 -7.18 1.43 33.32
C GLY A 22 -5.84 0.72 33.57
N SER A 23 -5.40 -0.18 32.68
CA SER A 23 -4.13 -0.90 32.85
C SER A 23 -2.86 -0.06 32.60
N GLY A 24 -2.99 1.18 32.12
CA GLY A 24 -1.88 2.00 31.63
C GLY A 24 -1.29 1.49 30.30
N ARG A 25 -0.92 0.21 30.24
CA ARG A 25 -0.40 -0.51 29.06
C ARG A 25 -0.90 -1.96 29.07
N ALA A 26 -1.31 -2.48 27.91
CA ALA A 26 -1.68 -3.88 27.75
C ALA A 26 -1.34 -4.40 26.36
N GLN A 27 -0.74 -5.59 26.29
CA GLN A 27 -0.49 -6.30 25.04
C GLN A 27 -1.26 -7.62 25.04
N THR A 28 -1.87 -7.96 23.91
CA THR A 28 -2.68 -9.16 23.77
C THR A 28 -2.72 -9.58 22.32
N THR A 29 -3.06 -10.84 22.05
CA THR A 29 -3.28 -11.34 20.70
C THR A 29 -4.77 -11.52 20.43
N THR A 30 -5.23 -11.21 19.22
CA THR A 30 -6.60 -11.51 18.76
C THR A 30 -6.73 -12.98 18.38
N LYS A 31 -7.96 -13.47 18.21
CA LYS A 31 -8.23 -14.84 17.73
C LYS A 31 -7.55 -15.18 16.41
N ASN A 32 -7.36 -14.18 15.56
CA ASN A 32 -6.77 -14.35 14.23
C ASN A 32 -5.25 -14.09 14.22
N GLY A 33 -4.60 -14.06 15.39
CA GLY A 33 -3.13 -13.96 15.50
C GLY A 33 -2.55 -12.54 15.47
N TYR A 34 -3.38 -11.50 15.40
CA TYR A 34 -2.88 -10.11 15.43
C TYR A 34 -2.45 -9.74 16.84
N THR A 35 -1.27 -9.17 16.98
CA THR A 35 -0.83 -8.58 18.25
C THR A 35 -1.37 -7.16 18.37
N VAL A 36 -2.03 -6.86 19.49
CA VAL A 36 -2.60 -5.55 19.81
C VAL A 36 -1.94 -5.03 21.07
N LEU A 37 -1.31 -3.87 20.98
CA LEU A 37 -0.73 -3.16 22.11
C LEU A 37 -1.51 -1.87 22.36
N PHE A 38 -2.11 -1.76 23.53
CA PHE A 38 -2.71 -0.53 24.04
C PHE A 38 -1.72 0.19 24.94
N THR A 39 -1.61 1.51 24.79
CA THR A 39 -0.80 2.38 25.66
C THR A 39 -1.59 3.63 26.07
N GLY A 40 -1.23 4.21 27.22
CA GLY A 40 -1.94 5.37 27.77
C GLY A 40 -3.38 5.07 28.17
N MET A 41 -3.64 3.88 28.71
CA MET A 41 -4.97 3.44 29.12
C MET A 41 -5.33 4.00 30.50
N TRP A 42 -6.08 5.10 30.54
CA TRP A 42 -6.47 5.81 31.78
C TRP A 42 -7.98 6.02 31.85
N ASN A 43 -8.64 5.44 32.85
CA ASN A 43 -10.11 5.44 32.96
C ASN A 43 -10.74 5.03 31.62
N ASP A 44 -11.57 5.89 31.03
CA ASP A 44 -12.21 5.66 29.73
C ASP A 44 -11.40 6.16 28.54
N ASN A 45 -10.11 6.47 28.70
CA ASN A 45 -9.24 6.94 27.63
C ASN A 45 -8.25 5.87 27.20
N VAL A 46 -7.99 5.83 25.90
CA VAL A 46 -6.93 5.07 25.24
C VAL A 46 -6.00 6.10 24.60
N GLY A 47 -4.70 6.05 24.90
CA GLY A 47 -3.72 7.00 24.36
C GLY A 47 -3.25 6.59 22.97
N ALA A 48 -2.87 5.33 22.80
CA ALA A 48 -2.52 4.77 21.50
C ALA A 48 -2.83 3.28 21.42
N ILE A 49 -2.91 2.80 20.19
CA ILE A 49 -2.98 1.40 19.84
C ILE A 49 -1.98 1.09 18.72
N ASP A 50 -1.23 0.03 18.89
CA ASP A 50 -0.41 -0.58 17.85
C ASP A 50 -1.03 -1.94 17.49
N ILE A 51 -1.16 -2.22 16.20
CA ILE A 51 -1.67 -3.48 15.67
C ILE A 51 -0.59 -4.05 14.77
N THR A 52 -0.07 -5.22 15.15
CA THR A 52 0.85 -6.00 14.32
C THR A 52 0.11 -7.23 13.81
N ASP A 53 0.17 -7.47 12.52
CA ASP A 53 -0.39 -8.68 11.92
C ASP A 53 0.54 -9.90 12.09
N PRO A 54 0.10 -11.10 11.68
CA PRO A 54 0.95 -12.29 11.73
C PRO A 54 2.19 -12.24 10.82
N ASP A 55 2.15 -11.42 9.77
CA ASP A 55 3.22 -11.28 8.77
C ASP A 55 4.30 -10.25 9.20
N GLY A 56 4.07 -9.55 10.31
CA GLY A 56 4.98 -8.55 10.89
C GLY A 56 4.68 -7.09 10.51
N HIS A 57 3.66 -6.82 9.69
CA HIS A 57 3.23 -5.45 9.38
C HIS A 57 2.59 -4.81 10.60
N ASN A 58 3.04 -3.60 10.93
CA ASN A 58 2.58 -2.85 12.08
C ASN A 58 1.96 -1.51 11.66
N VAL A 59 0.80 -1.20 12.23
CA VAL A 59 0.14 0.09 12.12
C VAL A 59 -0.14 0.64 13.52
N ARG A 60 0.01 1.95 13.69
CA ARG A 60 -0.13 2.64 14.97
C ARG A 60 -1.02 3.86 14.83
N ARG A 61 -1.90 4.05 15.82
CA ARG A 61 -2.64 5.29 16.01
C ARG A 61 -2.49 5.79 17.43
N ALA A 62 -2.19 7.08 17.61
CA ALA A 62 -1.80 7.67 18.90
C ALA A 62 -2.42 9.06 19.16
N ASP A 63 -3.56 9.37 18.54
CA ASP A 63 -4.28 10.64 18.70
C ASP A 63 -5.14 10.71 19.98
N GLY A 64 -5.27 9.60 20.70
CA GLY A 64 -6.06 9.51 21.92
C GLY A 64 -7.57 9.51 21.68
N TRP A 65 -8.30 8.61 22.33
CA TRP A 65 -9.76 8.54 22.21
C TRP A 65 -10.43 7.90 23.43
N LYS A 66 -11.76 8.00 23.49
CA LYS A 66 -12.56 7.28 24.49
C LYS A 66 -12.66 5.80 24.15
N VAL A 67 -12.57 4.91 25.15
CA VAL A 67 -12.63 3.45 24.97
C VAL A 67 -13.83 2.98 24.14
N GLY A 68 -14.96 3.70 24.21
CA GLY A 68 -16.16 3.46 23.38
C GLY A 68 -15.95 3.62 21.87
N LYS A 69 -14.99 4.45 21.45
CA LYS A 69 -14.63 4.70 20.04
C LYS A 69 -13.54 3.76 19.50
N THR A 70 -13.06 2.82 20.30
CA THR A 70 -11.97 1.93 19.89
C THR A 70 -12.32 1.09 18.66
N ALA A 71 -13.59 0.73 18.47
CA ALA A 71 -14.02 0.01 17.27
C ALA A 71 -13.81 0.84 15.99
N GLU A 72 -14.07 2.15 16.03
CA GLU A 72 -13.84 3.05 14.90
C GLU A 72 -12.34 3.18 14.63
N ALA A 73 -11.54 3.38 15.68
CA ALA A 73 -10.08 3.45 15.57
C ALA A 73 -9.49 2.16 14.97
N ALA A 74 -9.96 0.99 15.41
CA ALA A 74 -9.53 -0.31 14.90
C ALA A 74 -9.93 -0.53 13.44
N LYS A 75 -11.10 -0.01 13.01
CA LYS A 75 -11.52 -0.06 11.60
C LYS A 75 -10.61 0.77 10.70
N SER A 76 -10.20 1.96 11.14
CA SER A 76 -9.26 2.79 10.38
C SER A 76 -7.90 2.11 10.26
N LEU A 77 -7.39 1.55 11.36
CA LEU A 77 -6.12 0.83 11.35
C LEU A 77 -6.14 -0.43 10.48
N TRP A 78 -7.27 -1.13 10.44
CA TRP A 78 -7.45 -2.25 9.51
C TRP A 78 -7.27 -1.80 8.06
N ASP A 79 -7.88 -0.68 7.67
CA ASP A 79 -7.77 -0.17 6.29
C ASP A 79 -6.34 0.27 5.96
N GLU A 80 -5.63 0.87 6.93
CA GLU A 80 -4.22 1.23 6.78
C GLU A 80 -3.33 0.00 6.60
N LEU A 81 -3.58 -1.05 7.38
CA LEU A 81 -2.86 -2.31 7.29
C LEU A 81 -3.08 -2.98 5.92
N GLU A 82 -4.33 -3.09 5.46
CA GLU A 82 -4.65 -3.65 4.14
C GLU A 82 -4.01 -2.84 3.00
N LYS A 83 -3.96 -1.52 3.14
CA LYS A 83 -3.28 -0.64 2.17
C LYS A 83 -1.78 -0.88 2.15
N ASP A 84 -1.15 -1.09 3.30
CA ASP A 84 0.27 -1.39 3.38
C ASP A 84 0.58 -2.76 2.77
N LYS A 85 -0.21 -3.79 3.10
CA LYS A 85 -0.12 -5.13 2.49
C LYS A 85 -0.24 -5.08 0.97
N ALA A 86 -1.26 -4.39 0.45
CA ALA A 86 -1.46 -4.24 -0.99
C ALA A 86 -0.28 -3.52 -1.66
N SER A 87 0.30 -2.53 -0.97
CA SER A 87 1.49 -1.81 -1.44
C SER A 87 2.73 -2.69 -1.42
N ALA A 88 2.92 -3.51 -0.38
CA ALA A 88 4.01 -4.47 -0.27
C ALA A 88 3.92 -5.54 -1.36
N ALA A 89 2.75 -6.17 -1.55
CA ALA A 89 2.51 -7.11 -2.62
C ALA A 89 2.74 -6.52 -4.02
N LYS A 90 2.37 -5.23 -4.22
CA LYS A 90 2.70 -4.52 -5.46
C LYS A 90 4.20 -4.32 -5.63
N ARG A 91 4.93 -3.94 -4.58
CA ARG A 91 6.39 -3.78 -4.63
C ARG A 91 7.09 -5.11 -4.94
N GLU A 92 6.64 -6.19 -4.32
CA GLU A 92 7.14 -7.54 -4.59
C GLU A 92 6.87 -7.96 -6.04
N ARG A 93 5.64 -7.76 -6.54
CA ARG A 93 5.31 -8.02 -7.94
C ARG A 93 6.17 -7.22 -8.92
N LEU A 94 6.53 -5.99 -8.55
CA LEU A 94 7.38 -5.11 -9.35
C LEU A 94 8.87 -5.35 -9.11
N ALA A 95 9.25 -6.20 -8.15
CA ALA A 95 10.65 -6.51 -7.89
C ALA A 95 11.27 -7.16 -9.12
N GLY A 96 12.41 -6.63 -9.56
CA GLY A 96 13.10 -7.10 -10.77
C GLY A 96 12.60 -6.51 -12.09
N LEU A 97 11.46 -5.79 -12.09
CA LEU A 97 10.99 -5.09 -13.30
C LEU A 97 11.61 -3.69 -13.43
N LYS A 98 11.97 -3.30 -14.65
CA LYS A 98 12.40 -1.94 -14.99
C LYS A 98 11.18 -1.10 -15.34
N SER A 99 11.12 0.10 -14.76
CA SER A 99 10.04 1.05 -15.06
C SER A 99 10.46 1.95 -16.22
N VAL A 100 9.66 1.99 -17.28
CA VAL A 100 9.88 2.83 -18.46
C VAL A 100 8.69 3.75 -18.63
N SER A 101 8.95 5.03 -18.90
CA SER A 101 7.92 5.99 -19.30
C SER A 101 7.98 6.15 -20.81
N ILE A 102 6.87 5.86 -21.49
CA ILE A 102 6.74 6.06 -22.93
C ILE A 102 5.85 7.28 -23.14
N THR A 103 6.37 8.24 -23.88
CA THR A 103 5.62 9.43 -24.29
C THR A 103 5.27 9.24 -25.76
N SER A 104 3.97 9.05 -26.05
CA SER A 104 3.49 9.07 -27.42
C SER A 104 3.33 10.53 -27.88
N THR A 105 3.84 10.85 -29.05
CA THR A 105 3.62 12.13 -29.72
C THR A 105 3.12 11.86 -31.12
N ASP A 106 1.90 12.29 -31.44
CA ASP A 106 1.46 12.34 -32.82
C ASP A 106 2.38 13.29 -33.60
N ALA A 107 2.88 12.82 -34.75
CA ALA A 107 3.81 13.58 -35.59
C ALA A 107 3.16 14.81 -36.26
N ILE A 108 1.86 15.02 -36.07
CA ILE A 108 1.04 15.98 -36.81
C ILE A 108 0.31 16.89 -35.81
N GLY A 109 0.92 18.03 -35.46
CA GLY A 109 0.24 19.16 -34.81
C GLY A 109 0.63 19.47 -33.36
N PRO A 110 0.19 20.62 -32.82
CA PRO A 110 0.56 21.08 -31.48
C PRO A 110 0.04 20.12 -30.40
N THR A 111 0.98 19.62 -29.60
CA THR A 111 0.86 18.48 -28.69
C THR A 111 0.19 18.89 -27.37
N PHE A 112 -1.12 19.17 -27.39
CA PHE A 112 -1.87 19.52 -26.18
C PHE A 112 -2.25 18.29 -25.30
N SER A 113 -2.06 17.07 -25.80
CA SER A 113 -2.37 15.82 -25.09
C SER A 113 -1.16 14.87 -25.05
N ARG A 114 -0.12 15.26 -24.31
CA ARG A 114 1.00 14.36 -24.00
C ARG A 114 0.54 13.31 -22.98
N GLU A 115 0.14 12.14 -23.44
CA GLU A 115 -0.12 11.02 -22.55
C GLU A 115 1.21 10.29 -22.27
N THR A 116 1.65 10.34 -21.01
CA THR A 116 2.84 9.61 -20.56
C THR A 116 2.38 8.42 -19.74
N SER A 117 2.48 7.23 -20.33
CA SER A 117 2.16 5.98 -19.68
C SER A 117 3.41 5.34 -19.08
N ARG A 118 3.28 4.74 -17.90
CA ARG A 118 4.37 4.03 -17.21
C ARG A 118 4.18 2.53 -17.36
N TYR A 119 5.19 1.87 -17.91
CA TYR A 119 5.24 0.42 -18.14
C TYR A 119 6.29 -0.21 -17.23
N HIS A 120 6.06 -1.47 -16.86
CA HIS A 120 6.99 -2.28 -16.09
C HIS A 120 7.38 -3.50 -16.92
N LEU A 121 8.65 -3.55 -17.34
CA LEU A 121 9.17 -4.56 -18.25
C LEU A 121 10.22 -5.42 -17.54
N THR A 122 10.35 -6.68 -17.94
CA THR A 122 11.54 -7.46 -17.55
C THR A 122 12.79 -6.87 -18.22
N PRO A 123 14.00 -7.16 -17.71
CA PRO A 123 15.24 -6.74 -18.38
C PRO A 123 15.34 -7.19 -19.84
N GLU A 124 14.85 -8.39 -20.16
CA GLU A 124 14.86 -8.95 -21.51
C GLU A 124 13.89 -8.21 -22.43
N GLN A 125 12.69 -7.90 -21.95
CA GLN A 125 11.71 -7.09 -22.69
C GLN A 125 12.24 -5.68 -22.95
N LEU A 126 12.94 -5.09 -21.97
CA LEU A 126 13.57 -3.78 -22.15
C LEU A 126 14.68 -3.83 -23.21
N ALA A 127 15.52 -4.87 -23.20
CA ALA A 127 16.57 -5.04 -24.20
C ALA A 127 16.01 -5.21 -25.62
N GLN A 128 14.92 -5.98 -25.76
CA GLN A 128 14.22 -6.14 -27.03
C GLN A 128 13.64 -4.81 -27.54
N LEU A 129 13.01 -4.02 -26.65
CA LEU A 129 12.45 -2.72 -26.98
C LEU A 129 13.54 -1.74 -27.47
N LEU A 130 14.69 -1.70 -26.77
CA LEU A 130 15.82 -0.84 -27.16
C LEU A 130 16.39 -1.25 -28.52
N ALA A 131 16.58 -2.55 -28.76
CA ALA A 131 17.08 -3.05 -30.04
C ALA A 131 16.13 -2.71 -31.20
N GLN A 132 14.81 -2.82 -30.99
CA GLN A 132 13.83 -2.43 -32.00
C GLN A 132 13.85 -0.92 -32.29
N ALA A 133 13.96 -0.09 -31.25
CA ALA A 133 14.06 1.36 -31.41
C ALA A 133 15.32 1.76 -32.19
N GLU A 134 16.47 1.13 -31.92
CA GLU A 134 17.72 1.34 -32.67
C GLU A 134 17.59 0.92 -34.14
N GLN A 135 16.97 -0.21 -34.42
CA GLN A 135 16.72 -0.67 -35.79
C GLN A 135 15.82 0.30 -36.57
N MET A 136 14.75 0.80 -35.94
CA MET A 136 13.87 1.79 -36.57
C MET A 136 14.58 3.12 -36.80
N ALA A 137 15.39 3.59 -35.85
CA ALA A 137 16.18 4.81 -36.01
C ALA A 137 17.19 4.69 -37.14
N ALA A 138 17.89 3.55 -37.25
CA ALA A 138 18.81 3.26 -38.34
C ALA A 138 18.10 3.19 -39.70
N ALA A 139 16.92 2.56 -39.77
CA ALA A 139 16.11 2.50 -40.98
C ALA A 139 15.65 3.90 -41.42
N ASN A 140 15.17 4.72 -40.49
CA ASN A 140 14.75 6.09 -40.80
C ASN A 140 15.93 6.95 -41.29
N ALA A 141 17.09 6.85 -40.64
CA ALA A 141 18.30 7.56 -41.07
C ALA A 141 18.72 7.19 -42.49
N ALA A 142 18.63 5.89 -42.85
CA ALA A 142 18.94 5.40 -44.19
C ALA A 142 17.96 5.91 -45.25
N VAL A 143 16.68 6.07 -44.92
CA VAL A 143 15.67 6.64 -45.82
C VAL A 143 15.95 8.13 -46.08
N THR A 144 16.24 8.92 -45.04
CA THR A 144 16.61 10.34 -45.20
C THR A 144 17.97 10.58 -45.87
N ALA A 145 18.88 9.60 -45.87
CA ALA A 145 20.16 9.71 -46.57
C ALA A 145 20.07 9.31 -48.04
N ALA A 146 18.95 8.71 -48.47
CA ALA A 146 18.67 8.32 -49.84
C ALA A 146 17.77 9.33 -50.59
N GLU A 147 17.29 10.37 -49.91
CA GLU A 147 16.64 11.57 -50.48
C GLU A 147 17.67 12.68 -50.75
#